data_AF-A0A7K2MNJ7-F1
#
_entry.id   AF-A0A7K2MNJ7-F1
#
_cell.length_a   1.000
_cell.length_b   1.000
_cell.length_c   1.000
_cell.angle_alpha   90.00
_cell.angle_beta   90.00
_cell.angle_gamma   90.00
#
_symmetry.space_group_name_H-M   'P 1'
#
loop_
_entity.id
_entity.type
_entity.pdbx_description
1 polymer ?
#
loop_
_entity_poly.entity_id
_entity_poly.type
_entity_poly.pdbx_seq_one_letter_code
_entity_poly.pdbx_strand_id
1 'polypeptide(L)'
;MYEPIRNKSVHSTMAGDTTNFPHRSRGEELDIQLAGHLAALLAVTDELRALEPDPGLDTAADRLAGQVARLRGGQAPVRLQVA
;
A
#
# COMPACT_ATOMS: atom_id res chain seq x y z
N MET A 1 14.29 56.32 5.70
CA MET A 1 14.47 54.97 6.28
C MET A 1 13.34 54.10 5.76
N TYR A 2 13.64 52.94 5.18
CA TYR A 2 12.61 51.94 4.88
C TYR A 2 12.27 51.21 6.17
N GLU A 3 11.01 51.26 6.60
CA GLU A 3 10.57 50.38 7.68
C GLU A 3 10.34 48.96 7.13
N PRO A 4 10.77 47.91 7.85
CA PRO A 4 10.46 46.54 7.48
C PRO A 4 8.99 46.25 7.77
N ILE A 5 8.31 45.62 6.81
CA ILE A 5 6.93 45.13 6.95
C ILE A 5 6.90 44.09 8.09
N ARG A 6 6.20 44.39 9.19
CA ARG A 6 5.80 43.38 10.19
C ARG A 6 4.66 42.55 9.60
N ASN A 7 4.99 41.62 8.71
CA ASN A 7 4.01 40.60 8.34
C ASN A 7 3.73 39.74 9.58
N LYS A 8 2.46 39.63 9.97
CA LYS A 8 2.00 38.61 10.92
C LYS A 8 2.51 37.27 10.43
N SER A 9 3.26 36.57 11.27
CA SER A 9 3.56 35.16 11.06
C SER A 9 2.24 34.43 10.92
N VAL A 10 1.94 33.92 9.73
CA VAL A 10 0.80 33.01 9.46
C VAL A 10 1.00 31.64 10.10
N HIS A 11 2.02 31.48 10.95
CA HIS A 11 2.32 30.25 11.67
C HIS A 11 1.98 30.45 13.15
N SER A 12 0.69 30.55 13.47
CA SER A 12 0.20 30.16 14.79
C SER A 12 -1.28 29.83 14.72
N THR A 13 -1.50 28.52 14.83
CA THR A 13 -2.54 27.91 15.65
C THR A 13 -3.96 28.22 15.22
N MET A 14 -4.43 27.47 14.22
CA MET A 14 -5.84 27.15 14.08
C MET A 14 -6.28 26.34 15.30
N ALA A 15 -6.71 27.06 16.33
CA ALA A 15 -7.64 26.55 17.31
C ALA A 15 -8.97 26.30 16.58
N GLY A 16 -9.28 25.04 16.28
CA GLY A 16 -10.52 24.68 15.61
C GLY A 16 -10.55 23.36 14.83
N ASP A 17 -9.45 22.61 14.74
CA ASP A 17 -9.46 21.35 14.00
C ASP A 17 -9.92 20.21 14.90
N THR A 18 -11.23 19.98 14.96
CA THR A 18 -11.71 18.62 15.20
C THR A 18 -11.12 17.72 14.10
N THR A 19 -10.19 16.86 14.50
CA THR A 19 -9.93 15.54 13.90
C THR A 19 -9.31 15.48 12.50
N ASN A 20 -8.15 16.11 12.27
CA ASN A 20 -7.31 15.81 11.09
C ASN A 20 -5.97 15.15 11.47
N PHE A 21 -6.01 14.24 12.45
CA PHE A 21 -4.95 13.24 12.58
C PHE A 21 -5.16 12.18 11.51
N PRO A 22 -4.11 11.68 10.82
CA PRO A 22 -4.29 10.60 9.87
C PRO A 22 -4.97 9.43 10.57
N HIS A 23 -6.13 8.99 10.03
CA HIS A 23 -6.94 7.90 10.59
C HIS A 23 -6.17 6.57 10.66
N ARG A 24 -5.03 6.49 9.98
CA ARG A 24 -4.13 5.35 9.96
C ARG A 24 -2.74 5.77 10.38
N SER A 25 -2.09 4.89 11.12
CA SER A 25 -0.67 4.95 11.37
C SER A 25 0.11 4.84 10.07
N ARG A 26 1.32 5.40 10.05
CA ARG A 26 2.24 5.24 8.92
C ARG A 26 2.54 3.77 8.61
N GLY A 27 2.59 2.91 9.64
CA GLY A 27 2.80 1.48 9.47
C GLY A 27 1.68 0.83 8.67
N GLU A 28 0.43 1.10 9.03
CA GLU A 28 -0.75 0.60 8.29
C GLU A 28 -0.76 1.08 6.84
N GLU A 29 -0.37 2.33 6.59
CA GLU A 29 -0.27 2.87 5.23
C GLU A 29 0.79 2.13 4.39
N LEU A 30 1.96 1.84 4.99
CA LEU A 30 3.00 1.06 4.32
C LEU A 30 2.57 -0.39 4.06
N ASP A 31 1.84 -1.01 5.00
CA ASP A 31 1.30 -2.35 4.82
C ASP A 31 0.29 -2.41 3.66
N ILE A 32 -0.56 -1.39 3.53
CA ILE A 32 -1.50 -1.25 2.42
C ILE A 32 -0.75 -1.10 1.10
N GLN A 33 0.25 -0.23 1.04
CA GLN A 33 1.06 -0.04 -0.16
C GLN A 33 1.77 -1.33 -0.54
N LEU A 34 2.45 -1.97 0.42
CA LEU A 34 3.15 -3.24 0.18
C LEU A 34 2.19 -4.33 -0.29
N ALA A 35 1.00 -4.45 0.31
CA ALA A 35 -0.03 -5.37 -0.14
C ALA A 35 -0.48 -5.09 -1.58
N GLY A 36 -0.54 -3.82 -1.99
CA GLY A 36 -0.81 -3.42 -3.37
C GLY A 36 0.28 -3.88 -4.34
N HIS A 37 1.55 -3.62 -4.03
CA HIS A 37 2.68 -4.00 -4.88
C HIS A 37 2.82 -5.53 -5.01
N LEU A 38 2.65 -6.25 -3.91
CA LEU A 38 2.71 -7.71 -3.92
C LEU A 38 1.52 -8.34 -4.66
N ALA A 39 0.34 -7.72 -4.61
CA ALA A 39 -0.79 -8.15 -5.42
C ALA A 39 -0.55 -7.95 -6.92
N ALA A 40 0.08 -6.83 -7.32
CA ALA A 40 0.49 -6.61 -8.70
C ALA A 40 1.53 -7.64 -9.17
N LEU A 41 2.52 -7.94 -8.33
CA LEU A 41 3.51 -8.98 -8.62
C LEU A 41 2.87 -10.38 -8.73
N LEU A 42 1.91 -10.70 -7.86
CA LEU A 42 1.15 -11.94 -7.92
C LEU A 42 0.36 -12.06 -9.24
N ALA A 43 -0.28 -10.98 -9.68
CA ALA A 43 -1.01 -10.97 -10.95
C ALA A 43 -0.09 -11.28 -12.14
N VAL A 44 1.07 -10.62 -12.23
CA VAL A 44 2.08 -10.91 -13.27
C VAL A 44 2.59 -12.35 -13.17
N THR A 45 2.75 -12.88 -11.95
CA THR A 45 3.16 -14.27 -11.75
C THR A 45 2.11 -15.25 -12.25
N ASP A 46 0.83 -15.00 -11.98
CA ASP A 46 -0.28 -15.83 -12.48
C ASP A 46 -0.38 -15.75 -14.02
N GLU A 47 -0.13 -14.59 -14.63
CA GLU A 47 -0.03 -14.45 -16.10
C GLU A 47 1.13 -15.25 -16.69
N LEU A 48 2.32 -15.23 -16.07
CA LEU A 48 3.46 -16.02 -16.52
C LEU A 48 3.19 -17.52 -16.42
N ARG A 49 2.55 -17.97 -15.33
CA ARG A 49 2.15 -19.38 -15.15
C ARG A 49 1.17 -19.85 -16.22
N ALA A 50 0.31 -18.96 -16.71
CA ALA A 50 -0.61 -19.26 -17.81
C ALA A 50 0.09 -19.43 -19.15
N LEU A 51 1.23 -18.77 -19.36
CA LEU A 51 2.02 -18.86 -20.58
C LEU A 51 2.97 -20.07 -20.56
N GLU A 52 3.67 -20.28 -19.45
CA GLU A 52 4.64 -21.35 -19.28
C GLU A 52 4.50 -21.95 -17.86
N PRO A 53 3.93 -23.16 -17.74
CA PRO A 53 3.81 -23.83 -16.44
C PRO A 53 5.18 -24.15 -15.85
N ASP A 54 5.46 -23.64 -14.65
CA ASP A 54 6.69 -23.90 -13.91
C ASP A 54 6.39 -24.08 -12.41
N PRO A 55 6.89 -25.16 -11.75
CA PRO A 55 6.60 -25.44 -10.35
C PRO A 55 7.23 -24.42 -9.38
N GLY A 56 8.29 -23.73 -9.80
CA GLY A 56 8.87 -22.61 -9.07
C GLY A 56 7.93 -21.41 -9.06
N LEU A 57 7.26 -21.12 -10.18
CA LEU A 57 6.24 -20.07 -10.25
C LEU A 57 5.00 -20.40 -9.42
N ASP A 58 4.57 -21.66 -9.36
CA ASP A 58 3.49 -22.10 -8.45
C ASP A 58 3.83 -21.78 -6.99
N THR A 59 5.03 -22.20 -6.58
CA THR A 59 5.53 -21.96 -5.21
C THR A 59 5.67 -20.47 -4.91
N ALA A 60 6.12 -19.67 -5.88
CA ALA A 60 6.25 -18.22 -5.74
C ALA A 60 4.88 -17.56 -5.58
N ALA A 61 3.90 -17.95 -6.39
CA ALA A 61 2.56 -17.41 -6.36
C ALA A 61 1.86 -17.72 -5.02
N ASP A 62 2.03 -18.93 -4.48
CA ASP A 62 1.46 -19.30 -3.18
C ASP A 62 2.09 -18.51 -2.02
N ARG A 63 3.41 -18.28 -2.07
CA ARG A 63 4.10 -17.42 -1.10
C ARG A 63 3.62 -15.97 -1.16
N LEU A 64 3.46 -15.42 -2.36
CA LEU A 64 2.95 -14.07 -2.57
C LEU A 64 1.51 -13.95 -2.08
N ALA A 65 0.65 -14.91 -2.39
CA ALA A 65 -0.74 -14.93 -1.94
C ALA A 65 -0.84 -14.96 -0.41
N GLY A 66 -0.03 -15.79 0.26
CA GLY A 66 0.05 -15.84 1.72
C GLY A 66 0.53 -14.52 2.33
N GLN A 67 1.51 -13.87 1.71
CA GLN A 67 2.03 -12.57 2.16
C GLN A 67 0.99 -11.45 2.01
N VAL A 68 0.28 -11.40 0.88
CA VAL A 68 -0.79 -10.43 0.65
C VAL A 68 -1.93 -10.64 1.65
N ALA A 69 -2.32 -11.90 1.89
CA ALA A 69 -3.34 -12.22 2.87
C ALA A 69 -2.94 -11.75 4.27
N ARG A 70 -1.68 -11.98 4.69
CA ARG A 70 -1.19 -11.51 5.99
C ARG A 70 -1.29 -9.99 6.14
N LEU A 71 -0.89 -9.24 5.12
CA LEU A 71 -0.95 -7.77 5.13
C LEU A 71 -2.38 -7.22 5.09
N ARG A 72 -3.34 -7.99 4.55
CA ARG A 72 -4.76 -7.62 4.45
C ARG A 72 -5.64 -8.20 5.57
N GLY A 73 -5.05 -8.65 6.69
CA GLY A 73 -5.81 -9.17 7.82
C GLY A 73 -6.42 -10.57 7.59
N GLY A 74 -5.77 -11.40 6.77
CA GLY A 74 -6.17 -12.78 6.50
C GLY A 74 -7.02 -12.97 5.24
N GLN A 75 -7.40 -11.89 4.54
CA GLN A 75 -8.18 -11.99 3.31
C GLN A 75 -7.30 -12.41 2.13
N ALA A 76 -7.58 -13.59 1.57
CA ALA A 76 -6.88 -14.08 0.38
C ALA A 76 -7.10 -13.14 -0.83
N PRO A 77 -6.05 -12.88 -1.63
CA PRO A 77 -6.19 -12.11 -2.86
C PRO A 77 -6.98 -12.90 -3.91
N VAL A 78 -7.68 -12.17 -4.78
CA VAL A 78 -8.26 -12.74 -6.01
C VAL A 78 -7.11 -13.14 -6.94
N ARG A 79 -7.21 -14.33 -7.53
CA ARG A 79 -6.18 -14.91 -8.40
C ARG A 79 -6.71 -15.20 -9.79
N LEU A 80 -5.83 -15.14 -10.78
CA LEU A 80 -6.14 -15.63 -12.11
C LEU A 80 -6.17 -17.16 -12.06
N GLN A 81 -7.21 -17.76 -12.60
CA GLN A 81 -7.25 -19.21 -12.74
C GLN A 81 -6.48 -19.59 -14.00
N VAL A 82 -5.42 -20.38 -13.82
CA VAL A 82 -4.70 -21.03 -14.92
C VAL A 82 -5.39 -22.36 -15.19
N ALA A 83 -5.68 -22.64 -16.46
CA ALA A 83 -6.41 -23.82 -16.93
C ALA A 83 -5.50 -25.04 -17.12
#